data_AF-A0A1E4JBW6-F1
#
_entry.id   AF-A0A1E4JBW6-F1
#
_cell.length_a   1.000
_cell.length_b   1.000
_cell.length_c   1.000
_cell.angle_alpha   90.00
_cell.angle_beta   90.00
_cell.angle_gamma   90.00
#
_symmetry.space_group_name_H-M   'P 1'
#
loop_
_entity.id
_entity.type
_entity.pdbx_description
1 polymer ?
#
loop_
_entity_poly.entity_id
_entity_poly.type
_entity_poly.pdbx_seq_one_letter_code
_entity_poly.pdbx_strand_id
1 'polypeptide(L)'
;MARLILFNKPYGVLCQFTDRSMAGSARATLSDHIDMPGVYPAGRLDLDSEGLLLLTDDGRLQARIADPRFKLPKTYLVQVEGDVAEAGLQALRQGVMLKDGPTRPAEAERIAAPALWPRDPPIRVRKTVPDCWIRLTLREGRNRQVRRMTAAIGHPTLRLVRWAIGDWSLDGIAPGAWREAPARIG
;
A
#
# COMPACT_ATOMS: atom_id res chain seq x y z
N MET A 1 -25.37 -10.90 -1.43
CA MET A 1 -24.15 -11.26 -0.69
C MET A 1 -23.11 -10.22 -1.08
N ALA A 2 -22.40 -9.60 -0.14
CA ALA A 2 -21.41 -8.59 -0.46
C ALA A 2 -20.29 -9.20 -1.31
N ARG A 3 -19.91 -8.54 -2.40
CA ARG A 3 -18.76 -8.93 -3.22
C ARG A 3 -17.52 -8.24 -2.69
N LEU A 4 -16.40 -8.97 -2.67
CA LEU A 4 -15.10 -8.42 -2.32
C LEU A 4 -14.08 -8.86 -3.37
N ILE A 5 -13.36 -7.89 -3.93
CA ILE A 5 -12.30 -8.10 -4.90
C ILE A 5 -10.97 -7.68 -4.30
N LEU A 6 -9.96 -8.51 -4.52
CA LEU A 6 -8.57 -8.23 -4.21
C LEU A 6 -7.89 -7.89 -5.54
N PHE A 7 -7.49 -6.63 -5.69
CA PHE A 7 -6.81 -6.13 -6.87
C PHE A 7 -5.35 -5.83 -6.55
N ASN A 8 -4.43 -6.32 -7.38
CA ASN A 8 -3.03 -5.91 -7.31
C ASN A 8 -2.83 -4.64 -8.16
N LYS A 9 -3.00 -3.47 -7.56
CA LYS A 9 -2.92 -2.18 -8.25
C LYS A 9 -1.49 -1.93 -8.75
N PRO A 10 -1.28 -1.74 -10.07
CA PRO A 10 0.01 -1.34 -10.60
C PRO A 10 0.43 0.07 -10.14
N TYR A 11 1.73 0.35 -10.26
CA TYR A 11 2.26 1.70 -10.12
C TYR A 11 1.66 2.62 -11.19
N GLY A 12 1.42 3.89 -10.88
CA GLY A 12 0.93 4.86 -11.87
C GLY A 12 -0.57 4.76 -12.19
N VAL A 13 -1.30 3.83 -11.55
CA VAL A 13 -2.76 3.72 -11.66
C VAL A 13 -3.46 4.49 -10.54
N LEU A 14 -4.40 5.36 -10.90
CA LEU A 14 -5.23 6.09 -9.94
C LEU A 14 -6.20 5.16 -9.21
N CYS A 15 -6.39 5.40 -7.91
CA CYS A 15 -7.38 4.68 -7.10
C CYS A 15 -8.80 5.25 -7.29
N GLN A 16 -9.28 5.26 -8.52
CA GLN A 16 -10.63 5.67 -8.93
C GLN A 16 -10.96 5.08 -10.32
N PHE A 17 -12.24 4.94 -10.65
CA PHE A 17 -12.72 4.43 -11.95
C PHE A 17 -12.86 5.50 -13.05
N THR A 18 -12.69 6.77 -12.71
CA THR A 18 -12.87 7.86 -13.67
C THR A 18 -11.78 8.88 -13.45
N ASP A 19 -11.00 9.22 -14.49
CA ASP A 19 -10.09 10.35 -14.43
C ASP A 19 -10.90 11.65 -14.51
N ARG A 20 -10.72 12.52 -13.52
CA ARG A 20 -11.37 13.85 -13.47
C ARG A 20 -10.39 14.98 -13.78
N SER A 21 -9.17 14.66 -14.21
CA SER A 21 -8.17 15.68 -14.51
C SER A 21 -8.43 16.33 -15.87
N MET A 22 -8.46 17.66 -15.88
CA MET A 22 -8.79 18.50 -17.04
C MET A 22 -7.61 18.74 -18.01
N ALA A 23 -6.48 18.04 -17.85
CA ALA A 23 -5.22 18.44 -18.49
C ALA A 23 -4.45 17.26 -19.12
N GLY A 24 -4.53 17.17 -20.45
CA GLY A 24 -3.44 16.81 -21.38
C GLY A 24 -2.85 15.39 -21.38
N SER A 25 -2.96 14.61 -20.30
CA SER A 25 -2.51 13.23 -20.25
C SER A 25 -3.45 12.40 -19.37
N ALA A 26 -4.30 11.60 -20.00
CA ALA A 26 -5.16 10.66 -19.28
C ALA A 26 -4.27 9.71 -18.46
N ARG A 27 -4.48 9.67 -17.15
CA ARG A 27 -3.78 8.70 -16.28
C ARG A 27 -4.55 7.39 -16.29
N ALA A 28 -3.83 6.27 -16.18
CA ALA A 28 -4.46 4.98 -15.98
C ALA A 28 -5.31 4.98 -14.68
N THR A 29 -6.44 4.30 -14.74
CA THR A 29 -7.46 4.23 -13.69
C THR A 29 -7.83 2.76 -13.42
N LEU A 30 -8.75 2.54 -12.48
CA LEU A 30 -9.20 1.19 -12.17
C LEU A 30 -9.99 0.55 -13.32
N SER A 31 -10.63 1.36 -14.20
CA SER A 31 -11.39 0.83 -15.34
C SER A 31 -10.52 0.20 -16.41
N ASP A 32 -9.22 0.50 -16.45
CA ASP A 32 -8.29 -0.13 -17.39
C ASP A 32 -7.97 -1.59 -17.00
N HIS A 33 -8.35 -2.01 -15.79
CA HIS A 33 -8.04 -3.33 -15.23
C HIS A 33 -9.27 -4.10 -14.74
N ILE A 34 -10.36 -3.39 -14.41
CA ILE A 34 -11.54 -3.96 -13.77
C ILE A 34 -12.77 -3.54 -14.57
N ASP A 35 -13.31 -4.48 -15.36
CA ASP A 35 -14.56 -4.31 -16.12
C ASP A 35 -15.81 -4.71 -15.30
N MET A 36 -15.73 -4.58 -13.97
CA MET A 36 -16.84 -4.89 -13.07
C MET A 36 -17.54 -3.61 -12.61
N PRO A 37 -18.81 -3.37 -13.00
CA PRO A 37 -19.55 -2.21 -12.52
C PRO A 37 -19.98 -2.39 -11.06
N GLY A 38 -20.19 -1.26 -10.38
CA GLY A 38 -20.80 -1.22 -9.03
C GLY A 38 -19.84 -1.52 -7.87
N VAL A 39 -18.58 -1.84 -8.12
CA VAL A 39 -17.55 -1.96 -7.07
C VAL A 39 -16.77 -0.66 -6.90
N TYR A 40 -16.32 -0.39 -5.68
CA TYR A 40 -15.54 0.79 -5.35
C TYR A 40 -14.46 0.47 -4.31
N PRO A 41 -13.37 1.26 -4.27
CA PRO A 41 -12.27 1.03 -3.33
C PRO A 41 -12.70 1.06 -1.85
N ALA A 42 -12.35 0.00 -1.14
CA ALA A 42 -12.42 -0.10 0.31
C ALA A 42 -11.11 0.40 0.95
N GLY A 43 -10.99 1.72 0.98
CA GLY A 43 -9.76 2.42 1.33
C GLY A 43 -8.94 2.80 0.11
N ARG A 44 -8.13 3.85 0.24
CA ARG A 44 -7.32 4.37 -0.88
C ARG A 44 -5.93 3.74 -0.92
N LEU A 45 -5.34 3.75 -2.11
CA LEU A 45 -3.93 3.48 -2.35
C LEU A 45 -3.39 4.58 -3.28
N ASP A 46 -2.27 5.19 -2.92
CA ASP A 46 -1.74 6.32 -3.68
C ASP A 46 -1.32 5.92 -5.10
N LEU A 47 -1.30 6.89 -6.01
CA LEU A 47 -0.86 6.72 -7.41
C LEU A 47 0.52 6.07 -7.50
N ASP A 48 1.45 6.50 -6.65
CA ASP A 48 2.84 6.06 -6.61
C ASP A 48 3.08 4.82 -5.74
N SER A 49 2.01 4.20 -5.24
CA SER A 49 2.06 2.96 -4.47
C SER A 49 1.49 1.80 -5.29
N GLU A 50 1.92 0.59 -4.95
CA GLU A 50 1.55 -0.66 -5.63
C GLU A 50 0.84 -1.62 -4.66
N GLY A 51 0.21 -2.65 -5.20
CA GLY A 51 -0.24 -3.79 -4.42
C GLY A 51 -1.72 -3.74 -4.04
N LEU A 52 -2.05 -4.38 -2.92
CA LEU A 52 -3.41 -4.76 -2.56
C LEU A 52 -4.32 -3.55 -2.42
N LEU A 53 -5.32 -3.52 -3.28
CA LEU A 53 -6.49 -2.67 -3.18
C LEU A 53 -7.72 -3.56 -3.05
N LEU A 54 -8.48 -3.37 -1.99
CA LEU A 54 -9.76 -4.04 -1.82
C LEU A 54 -10.85 -3.22 -2.51
N LEU A 55 -11.76 -3.88 -3.21
CA LEU A 55 -12.95 -3.25 -3.79
C LEU A 55 -14.18 -4.04 -3.38
N THR A 56 -15.31 -3.36 -3.15
CA THR A 56 -16.57 -3.97 -2.73
C THR A 56 -17.73 -3.22 -3.34
N ASP A 57 -18.88 -3.90 -3.49
CA ASP A 57 -20.17 -3.27 -3.80
C ASP A 57 -20.95 -2.87 -2.53
N ASP A 58 -20.61 -3.46 -1.37
CA ASP A 58 -21.27 -3.23 -0.09
C ASP A 58 -20.66 -2.07 0.73
N GLY A 59 -21.48 -1.06 1.04
CA GLY A 59 -21.04 0.16 1.72
C GLY A 59 -20.74 -0.04 3.20
N ARG A 60 -21.40 -1.01 3.84
CA ARG A 60 -21.12 -1.39 5.23
C ARG A 60 -19.76 -2.09 5.32
N LEU A 61 -19.48 -2.99 4.37
CA LEU A 61 -18.17 -3.63 4.28
C LEU A 61 -17.08 -2.60 3.98
N GLN A 62 -17.34 -1.68 3.05
CA GLN A 62 -16.41 -0.60 2.73
C GLN A 62 -16.08 0.23 3.97
N ALA A 63 -17.10 0.68 4.69
CA ALA A 63 -16.93 1.45 5.92
C ALA A 63 -16.13 0.64 6.95
N ARG A 64 -16.43 -0.64 7.14
CA ARG A 64 -15.70 -1.50 8.09
C ARG A 64 -14.22 -1.68 7.74
N ILE A 65 -13.88 -1.79 6.46
CA ILE A 65 -12.48 -1.92 6.02
C ILE A 65 -11.74 -0.56 6.12
N ALA A 66 -12.40 0.52 5.73
CA ALA A 66 -11.79 1.85 5.65
C ALA A 66 -11.72 2.58 6.99
N ASP A 67 -12.63 2.27 7.92
CA ASP A 67 -12.76 3.00 9.17
C ASP A 67 -11.55 2.73 10.10
N PRO A 68 -10.84 3.80 10.53
CA PRO A 68 -9.68 3.70 11.42
C PRO A 68 -9.95 2.99 12.75
N ARG A 69 -11.22 2.85 13.17
CA ARG A 69 -11.62 2.16 14.41
C ARG A 69 -11.40 0.65 14.34
N PHE A 70 -11.59 0.03 13.18
CA PHE A 70 -11.41 -1.42 13.03
C PHE A 70 -9.94 -1.84 12.92
N LYS A 71 -9.03 -0.87 12.68
CA LYS A 71 -7.57 -1.03 12.78
C LYS A 71 -7.02 -2.28 12.10
N LEU A 72 -7.62 -2.70 10.98
CA LEU A 72 -7.14 -3.85 10.21
C LEU A 72 -5.66 -3.62 9.90
N PRO A 73 -4.78 -4.56 10.28
CA PRO A 73 -3.35 -4.43 10.06
C PRO A 73 -3.09 -4.37 8.56
N LYS A 74 -2.23 -3.45 8.15
CA LYS A 74 -1.80 -3.29 6.76
C LYS A 74 -0.32 -3.53 6.71
N THR A 75 0.07 -4.59 6.02
CA THR A 75 1.48 -4.96 5.86
C THR A 75 1.98 -4.43 4.54
N TYR A 76 3.10 -3.73 4.59
CA TYR A 76 3.77 -3.13 3.46
C TYR A 76 5.15 -3.75 3.29
N LEU A 77 5.52 -4.02 2.05
CA LEU A 77 6.91 -4.25 1.65
C LEU A 77 7.44 -2.93 1.12
N VAL A 78 8.50 -2.44 1.75
CA VAL A 78 9.01 -1.09 1.53
C VAL A 78 10.48 -1.17 1.15
N GLN A 79 10.81 -0.71 -0.05
CA GLN A 79 12.20 -0.50 -0.43
C GLN A 79 12.57 0.93 -0.06
N VAL A 80 13.70 1.12 0.62
CA VAL A 80 14.16 2.42 1.10
C VAL A 80 15.61 2.67 0.70
N GLU A 81 15.98 3.95 0.56
CA GLU A 81 17.39 4.33 0.37
C GLU A 81 18.22 4.02 1.62
N GLY A 82 19.46 3.59 1.40
CA GLY A 82 20.40 3.23 2.45
C GLY A 82 20.14 1.87 3.08
N ASP A 83 20.85 1.61 4.17
CA ASP A 83 20.67 0.42 4.98
C ASP A 83 20.05 0.78 6.33
N VAL A 84 18.84 0.28 6.60
CA VAL A 84 18.14 0.53 7.87
C VAL A 84 18.75 -0.35 8.96
N ALA A 85 19.51 0.26 9.85
CA ALA A 85 20.03 -0.40 11.04
C ALA A 85 18.92 -0.73 12.06
N GLU A 86 19.21 -1.62 13.00
CA GLU A 86 18.26 -2.05 14.03
C GLU A 86 17.67 -0.89 14.86
N ALA A 87 18.46 0.16 15.12
CA ALA A 87 17.98 1.36 15.80
C ALA A 87 16.86 2.07 15.02
N GLY A 88 16.96 2.13 13.69
CA GLY A 88 15.92 2.70 12.83
C GLY A 88 14.65 1.84 12.82
N LEU A 89 14.79 0.52 12.77
CA LEU A 89 13.66 -0.40 12.90
C LEU A 89 12.98 -0.24 14.26
N GLN A 90 13.76 -0.14 15.34
CA GLN A 90 13.23 0.05 16.68
C GLN A 90 12.48 1.37 16.84
N ALA A 91 12.97 2.46 16.23
CA ALA A 91 12.25 3.73 16.19
C ALA A 91 10.90 3.61 15.46
N LEU A 92 10.83 2.89 14.34
CA LEU A 92 9.56 2.61 13.66
C LEU A 92 8.60 1.80 14.55
N ARG A 93 9.11 0.79 15.27
CA ARG A 93 8.30 -0.06 16.17
C ARG A 93 7.71 0.72 17.34
N GLN A 94 8.51 1.61 17.94
CA GLN A 94 8.07 2.45 19.05
C GLN A 94 7.13 3.59 18.60
N GLY A 95 7.29 4.01 17.35
CA GLY A 95 6.56 5.13 16.75
C GLY A 95 7.45 6.36 16.65
N VAL A 96 7.24 7.13 15.58
CA VAL A 96 8.04 8.30 15.23
C VAL A 96 7.19 9.56 15.26
N MET A 97 7.82 10.71 15.52
CA MET A 97 7.12 12.00 15.47
C MET A 97 6.97 12.45 14.02
N LEU A 98 5.73 12.66 13.57
CA LEU A 98 5.41 13.27 12.28
C LEU A 98 4.78 14.66 12.50
N LYS A 99 4.62 15.43 11.43
CA LYS A 99 4.03 16.79 11.49
C LYS A 99 2.62 16.83 12.11
N ASP A 100 1.85 15.77 11.94
CA ASP A 100 0.49 15.56 12.45
C ASP A 100 0.49 14.75 13.77
N GLY A 101 1.62 14.66 14.48
CA GLY A 101 1.76 14.01 15.79
C GLY A 101 2.49 12.66 15.77
N PRO A 102 2.65 11.99 16.92
CA PRO A 102 3.32 10.70 17.02
C PRO A 102 2.56 9.60 16.28
N THR A 103 3.25 8.64 15.69
CA THR A 103 2.62 7.41 15.17
C THR A 103 2.34 6.43 16.30
N ARG A 104 1.39 5.53 16.08
CA ARG A 104 1.21 4.37 16.94
C ARG A 104 2.39 3.40 16.79
N PRO A 105 2.60 2.52 17.78
CA PRO A 105 3.51 1.40 17.62
C PRO A 105 3.18 0.57 16.38
N ALA A 106 4.23 0.05 15.75
CA ALA A 106 4.17 -0.73 14.52
C ALA A 106 5.02 -1.99 14.63
N GLU A 107 4.86 -2.90 13.68
CA GLU A 107 5.81 -3.99 13.48
C GLU A 107 6.72 -3.60 12.31
N ALA A 108 8.02 -3.65 12.52
CA ALA A 108 9.02 -3.35 11.49
C ALA A 108 10.15 -4.37 11.54
N GLU A 109 10.53 -4.90 10.40
CA GLU A 109 11.65 -5.84 10.29
C GLU A 109 12.36 -5.69 8.95
N ARG A 110 13.67 -5.95 8.94
CA ARG A 110 14.43 -6.06 7.70
C ARG A 110 14.13 -7.39 7.05
N ILE A 111 13.97 -7.38 5.73
CA ILE A 111 13.70 -8.59 4.94
C ILE A 111 14.66 -8.68 3.76
N ALA A 112 14.85 -9.88 3.23
CA ALA A 112 15.46 -10.06 1.93
C ALA A 112 14.60 -9.40 0.84
N ALA A 113 15.23 -9.06 -0.29
CA ALA A 113 14.51 -8.53 -1.44
C ALA A 113 13.41 -9.53 -1.86
N PRO A 114 12.13 -9.14 -1.83
CA PRO A 114 11.03 -10.03 -2.21
C PRO A 114 11.02 -10.24 -3.72
N ALA A 115 10.57 -11.43 -4.16
CA ALA A 115 10.36 -11.76 -5.57
C ALA A 115 9.11 -11.04 -6.11
N LEU A 116 9.21 -9.72 -6.29
CA LEU A 116 8.17 -8.89 -6.86
C LEU A 116 8.32 -8.78 -8.38
N TRP A 117 7.22 -8.42 -9.03
CA TRP A 117 7.23 -8.03 -10.43
C TRP A 117 8.12 -6.79 -10.69
N PRO A 118 8.64 -6.63 -11.92
CA PRO A 118 9.27 -5.40 -12.37
C PRO A 118 8.30 -4.22 -12.26
N ARG A 119 8.82 -3.05 -11.88
CA ARG A 119 8.04 -1.80 -11.85
C ARG A 119 8.34 -0.97 -13.09
N ASP A 120 7.32 -0.40 -13.71
CA ASP A 120 7.44 0.56 -14.81
C ASP A 120 6.86 1.93 -14.41
N PRO A 121 7.64 3.03 -14.46
CA PRO A 121 9.10 3.05 -14.64
C PRO A 121 9.82 2.39 -13.45
N PRO A 122 11.06 1.91 -13.64
CA PRO A 122 11.85 1.36 -12.55
C PRO A 122 12.09 2.39 -11.45
N ILE A 123 12.46 1.93 -10.25
CA ILE A 123 12.86 2.85 -9.18
C ILE A 123 14.10 3.65 -9.59
N ARG A 124 14.18 4.90 -9.13
CA ARG A 124 15.36 5.72 -9.33
C ARG A 124 16.43 5.28 -8.34
N VAL A 125 17.40 4.49 -8.82
CA VAL A 125 18.56 4.07 -8.02
C VAL A 125 19.73 5.00 -8.27
N ARG A 126 20.47 5.32 -7.21
CA ARG A 126 21.78 5.96 -7.31
C ARG A 126 22.83 4.87 -7.17
N LYS A 127 23.70 4.69 -8.17
CA LYS A 127 24.71 3.60 -8.18
C LYS A 127 25.59 3.56 -6.92
N THR A 128 25.77 4.68 -6.23
CA THR A 128 26.62 4.83 -5.06
C THR A 128 25.88 4.69 -3.73
N VAL A 129 24.55 4.60 -3.73
CA VAL A 129 23.73 4.52 -2.52
C VAL A 129 23.07 3.14 -2.49
N PRO A 130 23.35 2.30 -1.47
CA PRO A 130 22.66 1.02 -1.34
C PRO A 130 21.17 1.23 -1.07
N ASP A 131 20.38 0.18 -1.22
CA ASP A 131 19.00 0.13 -0.77
C ASP A 131 18.73 -1.16 -0.01
N CYS A 132 17.66 -1.18 0.77
CA CYS A 132 17.22 -2.37 1.47
C CYS A 132 15.69 -2.45 1.53
N TRP A 133 15.21 -3.62 1.91
CA TRP A 133 13.80 -3.91 2.08
C TRP A 133 13.44 -4.06 3.55
N ILE A 134 12.32 -3.45 3.93
CA ILE A 134 11.68 -3.65 5.23
C ILE A 134 10.24 -4.10 5.05
N ARG A 135 9.76 -4.93 5.96
CA ARG A 135 8.33 -5.20 6.15
C ARG A 135 7.83 -4.29 7.26
N LEU A 136 6.76 -3.56 7.01
CA LEU A 136 6.14 -2.64 7.96
C LEU A 136 4.65 -2.93 8.08
N THR A 137 4.17 -3.31 9.27
CA THR A 137 2.75 -3.52 9.54
C THR A 137 2.20 -2.39 10.41
N LEU A 138 1.17 -1.70 9.91
CA LEU A 138 0.53 -0.56 10.58
C LEU A 138 -0.94 -0.86 10.89
N ARG A 139 -1.42 -0.36 12.04
CA ARG A 139 -2.83 -0.40 12.47
C ARG A 139 -3.50 0.98 12.44
N GLU A 140 -2.96 1.86 11.60
CA GLU A 140 -3.46 3.19 11.28
C GLU A 140 -3.23 3.48 9.79
N GLY A 141 -3.75 4.61 9.31
CA GLY A 141 -3.78 4.94 7.88
C GLY A 141 -3.76 6.43 7.62
N ARG A 142 -2.77 7.14 8.17
CA ARG A 142 -2.60 8.58 7.91
C ARG A 142 -2.09 8.81 6.49
N ASN A 143 -2.30 10.02 5.96
CA ASN A 143 -1.86 10.38 4.61
C ASN A 143 -0.36 10.07 4.44
N ARG A 144 -0.01 9.26 3.42
CA ARG A 144 1.37 8.89 3.07
C ARG A 144 2.23 8.38 4.24
N GLN A 145 1.59 7.76 5.24
CA GLN A 145 2.22 7.51 6.54
C GLN A 145 3.53 6.73 6.45
N VAL A 146 3.54 5.59 5.74
CA VAL A 146 4.74 4.74 5.58
C VAL A 146 5.92 5.56 5.06
N ARG A 147 5.73 6.33 3.98
CA ARG A 147 6.77 7.15 3.37
C ARG A 147 7.30 8.22 4.31
N ARG A 148 6.41 8.84 5.10
CA ARG A 148 6.79 9.84 6.10
C ARG A 148 7.55 9.21 7.27
N MET A 149 7.16 8.02 7.70
CA MET A 149 7.84 7.28 8.76
C MET A 149 9.26 6.88 8.36
N THR A 150 9.45 6.29 7.17
CA THR A 150 10.81 5.91 6.74
C THR A 150 11.69 7.12 6.50
N ALA A 151 11.15 8.22 5.95
CA ALA A 151 11.88 9.48 5.82
C ALA A 151 12.27 10.09 7.18
N ALA A 152 11.41 9.98 8.20
CA ALA A 152 11.69 10.51 9.54
C ALA A 152 12.87 9.81 10.23
N ILE A 153 13.15 8.55 9.89
CA ILE A 153 14.34 7.82 10.35
C ILE A 153 15.53 7.93 9.39
N GLY A 154 15.46 8.82 8.38
CA GLY A 154 16.56 9.07 7.44
C GLY A 154 16.60 8.18 6.19
N HIS A 155 15.57 7.37 5.94
CA HIS A 155 15.54 6.39 4.85
C HIS A 155 14.32 6.60 3.92
N PRO A 156 14.38 7.53 2.96
CA PRO A 156 13.29 7.78 2.02
C PRO A 156 12.82 6.51 1.29
N THR A 157 11.50 6.35 1.14
CA THR A 157 10.91 5.21 0.43
C THR A 157 11.10 5.33 -1.08
N LEU A 158 11.70 4.31 -1.69
CA LEU A 158 11.86 4.13 -3.14
C LEU A 158 10.66 3.40 -3.78
N ARG A 159 10.21 2.31 -3.15
CA ARG A 159 9.09 1.47 -3.60
C ARG A 159 8.21 1.10 -2.43
N LEU A 160 6.89 1.12 -2.64
CA LEU A 160 5.91 0.81 -1.61
C LEU A 160 4.85 -0.13 -2.18
N VAL A 161 4.82 -1.36 -1.67
CA VAL A 161 3.83 -2.38 -2.04
C VAL A 161 3.01 -2.73 -0.81
N ARG A 162 1.71 -2.46 -0.83
CA ARG A 162 0.82 -2.97 0.23
C ARG A 162 0.56 -4.45 -0.04
N TRP A 163 1.12 -5.33 0.78
CA TRP A 163 1.04 -6.77 0.58
C TRP A 163 -0.26 -7.36 1.13
N ALA A 164 -0.70 -6.88 2.29
CA ALA A 164 -1.84 -7.44 3.00
C ALA A 164 -2.67 -6.37 3.73
N ILE A 165 -3.95 -6.68 3.92
CA ILE A 165 -4.91 -5.96 4.78
C ILE A 165 -5.69 -7.02 5.55
N GLY A 166 -5.51 -7.11 6.87
CA GLY A 166 -6.11 -8.18 7.67
C GLY A 166 -5.74 -9.56 7.10
N ASP A 167 -6.74 -10.39 6.84
CA ASP A 167 -6.57 -11.75 6.31
C ASP A 167 -6.41 -11.82 4.78
N TRP A 168 -6.50 -10.68 4.08
CA TRP A 168 -6.37 -10.62 2.63
C TRP A 168 -4.94 -10.24 2.22
N SER A 169 -4.36 -11.01 1.30
CA SER A 169 -3.03 -10.80 0.75
C SER A 169 -3.01 -10.81 -0.79
N LEU A 170 -1.89 -10.38 -1.36
CA LEU A 170 -1.60 -10.46 -2.80
C LEU A 170 -1.17 -11.85 -3.28
N ASP A 171 -1.13 -12.85 -2.40
CA ASP A 171 -0.67 -14.19 -2.78
C ASP A 171 -1.45 -14.71 -3.99
N GLY A 172 -0.71 -15.05 -5.05
CA GLY A 172 -1.26 -15.55 -6.31
C GLY A 172 -1.91 -14.49 -7.22
N ILE A 173 -1.78 -13.19 -6.95
CA ILE A 173 -2.39 -12.12 -7.76
C ILE A 173 -1.30 -11.33 -8.49
N ALA A 174 -1.20 -11.52 -9.80
CA ALA A 174 -0.28 -10.77 -10.66
C ALA A 174 -0.67 -9.27 -10.74
N PRO A 175 0.27 -8.36 -11.05
CA PRO A 175 -0.02 -6.93 -11.23
C PRO A 175 -1.10 -6.68 -12.26
N GLY A 176 -2.04 -5.80 -11.96
CA GLY A 176 -3.16 -5.50 -12.86
C GLY A 176 -4.23 -6.59 -12.89
N ALA A 177 -4.00 -7.74 -12.25
CA ALA A 177 -5.00 -8.77 -12.08
C ALA A 177 -5.75 -8.60 -10.76
N TRP A 178 -6.94 -9.21 -10.72
CA TRP A 178 -7.79 -9.25 -9.54
C TRP A 178 -8.44 -10.62 -9.41
N ARG A 179 -8.92 -10.92 -8.20
CA ARG A 179 -9.78 -12.08 -7.92
C ARG A 179 -10.83 -11.74 -6.89
N GLU A 180 -11.94 -12.47 -6.91
CA GLU A 180 -12.91 -12.43 -5.82
C GLU A 180 -12.36 -13.13 -4.58
N ALA A 181 -12.84 -12.70 -3.41
CA ALA A 181 -12.58 -13.36 -2.14
C ALA A 181 -13.82 -13.32 -1.24
N PRO A 182 -13.91 -14.22 -0.26
CA PRO A 182 -14.95 -14.13 0.77
C PRO A 182 -14.88 -12.79 1.51
N ALA A 183 -16.03 -12.13 1.64
CA ALA A 183 -16.22 -10.91 2.42
C ALA A 183 -16.28 -11.19 3.94
N ARG A 184 -15.37 -12.02 4.46
CA ARG A 184 -15.29 -12.38 5.87
C ARG A 184 -14.14 -11.60 6.50
N ILE A 185 -14.44 -10.86 7.56
CA ILE A 185 -13.44 -10.25 8.44
C ILE A 185 -13.50 -11.08 9.71
N GLY A 186 -12.39 -11.74 10.05
CA GLY A 186 -12.22 -12.47 11.32
C GLY A 186 -12.56 -11.63 12.54
#